data_AF-A0A1I0TS58-F1
#
_entry.id   AF-A0A1I0TS58-F1
#
_cell.length_a   1.000
_cell.length_b   1.000
_cell.length_c   1.000
_cell.angle_alpha   90.00
_cell.angle_beta   90.00
_cell.angle_gamma   90.00
#
_symmetry.space_group_name_H-M   'P 1'
#
loop_
_entity.id
_entity.type
_entity.pdbx_description
1 polymer ?
#
loop_
_entity_poly.entity_id
_entity_poly.type
_entity_poly.pdbx_seq_one_letter_code
_entity_poly.pdbx_strand_id
1 'polypeptide(L)'
;MTLPIDLELLQKRREIPVKLAQLSYINPEKAIELLRKWGEKQVPITPLYAEIIQALNSDAQRKIKSHDTSVPLIERDEQTV
;
A
#
# COMPACT_ATOMS: atom_id res chain seq x y z
N MET A 1 -27.93 -19.55 21.04
CA MET A 1 -26.87 -18.64 21.52
C MET A 1 -26.11 -18.12 20.31
N THR A 2 -26.53 -17.00 19.71
CA THR A 2 -25.74 -16.30 18.70
C THR A 2 -24.74 -15.43 19.44
N LEU A 3 -23.47 -15.83 19.46
CA LEU A 3 -22.41 -14.92 19.90
C LEU A 3 -22.45 -13.70 18.97
N PRO A 4 -22.41 -12.46 19.49
CA PRO A 4 -22.28 -11.27 18.66
C PRO A 4 -20.85 -11.24 18.10
N ILE A 5 -20.63 -12.03 17.06
CA ILE A 5 -19.35 -12.12 16.36
C ILE A 5 -19.29 -10.92 15.41
N ASP A 6 -18.33 -10.05 15.65
CA ASP A 6 -18.00 -8.97 14.74
C ASP A 6 -17.31 -9.56 13.49
N LEU A 7 -18.12 -9.78 12.44
CA LEU A 7 -17.66 -10.31 11.15
C LEU A 7 -16.64 -9.38 10.48
N GLU A 8 -16.78 -8.07 10.67
CA GLU A 8 -15.89 -7.09 10.06
C GLU A 8 -14.49 -7.18 10.69
N LEU A 9 -14.43 -7.31 12.01
CA LEU A 9 -13.17 -7.52 12.73
C LEU A 9 -12.47 -8.82 12.31
N LEU A 10 -13.24 -9.91 12.14
CA LEU A 10 -12.72 -11.19 11.65
C LEU A 10 -12.18 -11.08 10.22
N GLN A 11 -12.90 -10.37 9.36
CA GLN A 11 -12.47 -10.16 7.98
C GLN A 11 -11.18 -9.34 7.93
N LYS A 12 -11.09 -8.22 8.65
CA LYS A 12 -9.86 -7.42 8.76
C LYS A 12 -8.68 -8.28 9.22
N ARG A 13 -8.89 -9.10 10.26
CA ARG A 13 -7.86 -9.99 10.79
C ARG A 13 -7.38 -11.04 9.78
N ARG A 14 -8.29 -11.60 8.99
CA ARG A 14 -7.96 -12.55 7.91
C ARG A 14 -7.14 -11.89 6.80
N GLU A 15 -7.44 -10.63 6.49
CA GLU A 15 -6.83 -9.92 5.37
C GLU A 15 -5.43 -9.35 5.69
N ILE A 16 -5.11 -9.07 6.95
CA ILE A 16 -3.81 -8.50 7.36
C ILE A 16 -2.60 -9.25 6.76
N PRO A 17 -2.48 -10.58 6.87
CA PRO A 17 -1.33 -11.31 6.30
C PRO A 17 -1.19 -11.12 4.79
N VAL A 18 -2.31 -11.15 4.07
CA VAL A 18 -2.33 -10.98 2.60
C VAL A 18 -1.86 -9.58 2.22
N LYS A 19 -2.34 -8.55 2.92
CA LYS A 19 -1.98 -7.16 2.65
C LYS A 19 -0.55 -6.84 3.05
N LEU A 20 -0.02 -7.45 4.12
CA LEU A 20 1.39 -7.35 4.49
C LEU A 20 2.29 -7.98 3.44
N ALA A 21 1.90 -9.13 2.87
CA ALA A 21 2.61 -9.73 1.75
C ALA A 21 2.54 -8.83 0.50
N GLN A 22 1.39 -8.23 0.20
CA GLN A 22 1.28 -7.25 -0.89
C GLN A 22 2.21 -6.04 -0.66
N LEU A 23 2.24 -5.54 0.57
CA LEU A 23 3.07 -4.40 0.94
C LEU A 23 4.56 -4.75 0.86
N SER A 24 4.96 -5.99 1.17
CA SER A 24 6.38 -6.38 1.13
C SER A 24 7.00 -6.34 -0.27
N TYR A 25 6.19 -6.51 -1.32
CA TYR A 25 6.65 -6.33 -2.70
C TYR A 25 6.89 -4.86 -3.09
N ILE A 26 6.32 -3.91 -2.35
CA ILE A 26 6.36 -2.47 -2.66
C ILE A 26 7.32 -1.74 -1.71
N ASN A 27 7.17 -2.02 -0.42
CA ASN A 27 7.91 -1.39 0.68
C ASN A 27 8.21 -2.45 1.77
N PRO A 28 9.30 -3.22 1.60
CA PRO A 28 9.63 -4.33 2.50
C PRO A 28 9.92 -3.86 3.93
N GLU A 29 10.54 -2.70 4.09
CA GLU A 29 10.86 -2.13 5.41
C GLU A 29 9.58 -1.83 6.20
N LYS A 30 8.63 -1.14 5.58
CA LYS A 30 7.34 -0.83 6.21
C LYS A 30 6.51 -2.09 6.46
N ALA A 31 6.56 -3.07 5.55
CA ALA A 31 5.90 -4.36 5.74
C ALA A 31 6.44 -5.11 6.97
N ILE A 32 7.76 -5.14 7.18
CA ILE A 32 8.39 -5.77 8.35
C ILE A 32 8.00 -5.05 9.65
N GLU A 33 7.99 -3.71 9.65
CA GLU A 33 7.56 -2.92 10.81
C GLU A 33 6.12 -3.27 11.23
N LEU A 34 5.19 -3.27 10.27
CA LEU A 34 3.78 -3.58 10.51
C LEU A 34 3.54 -5.05 10.86
N LEU A 35 4.33 -5.96 10.29
CA LEU A 35 4.31 -7.38 10.63
C LEU A 35 4.70 -7.61 12.10
N ARG A 36 5.73 -6.91 12.60
CA ARG A 36 6.13 -6.99 14.02
C ARG A 36 5.01 -6.49 14.93
N LYS A 37 4.44 -5.31 14.63
CA LYS A 37 3.27 -4.76 15.35
C LYS A 37 2.10 -5.74 15.39
N TRP A 38 1.84 -6.45 14.28
CA TRP A 38 0.80 -7.48 14.20
C TRP A 38 1.11 -8.72 15.05
N GLY A 39 2.32 -9.26 14.92
CA GLY A 39 2.76 -10.47 15.62
C GLY A 39 2.84 -10.29 17.13
N GLU A 40 3.27 -9.10 17.57
CA GLU A 40 3.37 -8.73 18.98
C GLU A 40 2.04 -8.28 19.60
N LYS A 41 0.97 -8.15 18.80
CA LYS A 41 -0.37 -7.71 19.22
C LYS A 41 -0.38 -6.36 19.96
N GLN A 42 0.58 -5.49 19.65
CA GLN A 42 0.69 -4.17 20.30
C GLN A 42 -0.42 -3.20 19.87
N VAL A 43 -1.05 -3.45 18.71
CA VAL A 43 -2.02 -2.54 18.10
C VAL A 43 -3.34 -3.27 17.85
N PRO A 44 -4.51 -2.64 18.11
CA PRO A 44 -5.80 -3.23 17.75
C PRO A 44 -5.92 -3.49 16.23
N ILE A 45 -6.72 -4.49 15.84
CA ILE A 45 -6.85 -4.92 14.44
C ILE A 45 -7.26 -3.77 13.50
N THR A 46 -8.26 -2.98 13.89
CA THR A 46 -8.81 -1.89 13.05
C THR A 46 -7.78 -0.81 12.69
N PRO A 47 -7.07 -0.17 13.64
CA PRO A 47 -6.05 0.83 13.32
C PRO A 47 -4.85 0.23 12.57
N LEU A 48 -4.43 -0.98 12.92
CA LEU A 48 -3.34 -1.67 12.20
C LEU A 48 -3.71 -1.93 10.73
N TYR A 49 -4.93 -2.40 10.49
CA TYR A 49 -5.44 -2.64 9.15
C TYR A 49 -5.52 -1.33 8.34
N ALA A 50 -5.94 -0.22 8.96
CA ALA A 50 -5.95 1.09 8.32
C ALA A 50 -4.54 1.57 7.94
N GLU A 51 -3.54 1.40 8.82
CA GLU A 51 -2.14 1.76 8.55
C GLU A 51 -1.57 0.97 7.35
N ILE A 52 -1.88 -0.33 7.25
CA ILE A 52 -1.46 -1.18 6.12
C ILE A 52 -2.10 -0.69 4.81
N ILE A 53 -3.41 -0.41 4.81
CA ILE A 53 -4.12 0.10 3.63
C ILE A 53 -3.56 1.45 3.20
N GLN A 54 -3.29 2.35 4.16
CA GLN A 54 -2.71 3.65 3.87
C GLN A 54 -1.32 3.51 3.24
N ALA A 55 -0.47 2.62 3.76
CA ALA A 55 0.86 2.37 3.19
C ALA A 55 0.77 1.86 1.74
N LEU A 56 -0.12 0.90 1.47
CA LEU A 56 -0.36 0.38 0.12
C LEU A 56 -0.83 1.48 -0.86
N ASN A 57 -1.73 2.36 -0.41
CA ASN A 57 -2.27 3.44 -1.25
C ASN A 57 -1.27 4.61 -1.45
N SER A 58 -0.43 4.88 -0.45
CA SER A 58 0.54 5.98 -0.51
C SER A 58 1.67 5.68 -1.51
N ASP A 59 2.11 4.42 -1.61
CA ASP A 59 3.12 4.02 -2.59
C ASP A 59 2.54 3.87 -4.02
N ALA A 60 1.23 3.62 -4.17
CA ALA A 60 0.56 3.71 -5.47
C ALA A 60 0.69 5.12 -6.09
N GLN A 61 0.73 6.16 -5.26
CA GLN A 61 0.89 7.55 -5.71
C GLN A 61 2.34 7.91 -6.06
N ARG A 62 3.35 7.20 -5.50
CA ARG A 62 4.77 7.45 -5.81
C ARG A 62 5.18 6.95 -7.18
N LYS A 63 4.66 5.80 -7.64
CA LYS A 63 4.94 5.27 -8.99
C LYS A 63 4.46 6.20 -10.12
N ILE A 64 3.42 7.01 -9.88
CA ILE A 64 2.87 7.93 -10.90
C ILE A 64 3.81 9.13 -11.12
N LYS A 65 4.55 9.58 -10.09
CA LYS A 65 5.49 10.71 -10.22
C LYS A 65 6.81 10.37 -10.91
N SER A 66 7.09 9.09 -11.16
CA SER A 66 8.37 8.65 -11.74
C SER A 66 8.32 8.40 -13.26
N HIS A 67 7.17 8.58 -13.91
CA HIS A 67 7.02 8.29 -15.35
C HIS A 67 6.78 9.53 -16.23
N ASP A 68 6.85 10.74 -15.67
CA ASP A 68 6.68 11.99 -16.40
C ASP A 68 7.95 12.85 -16.26
N THR A 69 9.04 12.43 -16.88
CA THR A 69 10.13 13.29 -17.37
C THR A 69 11.01 12.44 -18.27
N SER A 70 10.66 12.31 -19.55
CA SER A 70 11.59 12.06 -20.66
C SER A 70 10.81 12.11 -21.98
N VAL A 71 10.59 13.31 -22.51
CA VAL A 71 10.47 13.50 -23.96
C VAL A 71 11.38 14.68 -24.31
N PRO A 72 12.45 14.47 -25.10
CA PRO A 72 13.26 15.57 -25.60
C PRO A 72 12.42 16.42 -26.56
N LEU A 73 12.51 17.74 -26.38
CA LEU A 73 11.95 18.74 -27.26
C LEU A 73 12.56 18.54 -28.66
N ILE A 74 11.80 17.96 -29.59
CA ILE A 74 12.19 17.95 -31.00
C ILE A 74 11.90 19.36 -31.50
N GLU A 75 12.93 20.20 -31.56
CA GLU A 75 12.88 21.42 -32.35
C GLU A 75 12.64 21.02 -33.81
N ARG A 76 11.42 21.30 -34.28
CA ARG A 76 11.08 21.21 -35.70
C ARG A 76 11.65 22.46 -36.36
N ASP A 77 12.87 22.37 -36.87
CA ASP A 77 13.32 23.31 -37.88
C ASP A 77 12.56 23.04 -39.18
N GLU A 78 11.89 24.10 -39.61
CA GLU A 78 10.97 24.18 -40.71
C GLU A 78 11.67 23.89 -42.04
N GLN A 79 11.22 22.88 -42.77
CA GLN A 79 11.33 22.88 -44.22
C GLN A 79 10.19 23.73 -44.79
N THR A 80 10.48 24.95 -45.22
CA THR A 80 9.66 25.64 -46.21
C THR A 80 10.56 26.40 -47.20
N VAL A 81 10.68 25.80 -48.38
CA VAL A 81 10.85 26.37 -49.75
C VAL A 81 11.90 27.44 -49.98
#